data_AF-A0AAE0TDF4-F1
#
_entry.id   AF-A0AAE0TDF4-F1
#
_cell.length_a   1.000
_cell.length_b   1.000
_cell.length_c   1.000
_cell.angle_alpha   90.00
_cell.angle_beta   90.00
_cell.angle_gamma   90.00
#
_symmetry.space_group_name_H-M   'P 1'
#
loop_
_entity.id
_entity.type
_entity.pdbx_description
1 polymer ?
#
loop_
_entity_poly.entity_id
_entity_poly.type
_entity_poly.pdbx_seq_one_letter_code
_entity_poly.pdbx_strand_id
1 'polypeptide(L)'
;MSCVKDFVQKRIRAEKPADLWSWSHETHKVNINDLLKQKFESVDHHSGYGIGEDDSLSVEEDPVHHGQYVLSVFYKRGTWSHYNHNGVECHNGEKCQRGAGFYIQPKSIRDAGHQFISMTLEYEVFFNNSFGWQRGGKLPGLWGGTRDCSGGRISDHCFSTRLMWRPDGQGEVYAYVTHDQKAGVPFNTWCESVQHRELYHQVHCTDGTGTEIGKGAFHFEKGKWIKLREHVHLNSHQHEHGYVTLWVNDHAEIHMNDIVIRNQFNFGIDGILFSTFYGGSDHTWACPADTTTLYRNFRLYAEAPHLNNNELVG
;
A
#
# COMPACT_ATOMS: atom_id res chain seq x y z
N MET A 1 -24.77 12.30 19.50
CA MET A 1 -23.78 11.20 19.58
C MET A 1 -24.34 9.79 19.29
N SER A 2 -25.65 9.60 19.10
CA SER A 2 -26.23 8.27 18.78
C SER A 2 -26.43 8.01 17.27
N CYS A 3 -26.45 9.03 16.42
CA CYS A 3 -26.91 8.88 15.02
C CYS A 3 -25.80 8.41 14.04
N VAL A 4 -24.52 8.65 14.36
CA VAL A 4 -23.38 8.28 13.49
C VAL A 4 -23.07 6.78 13.57
N LYS A 5 -23.30 6.15 14.74
CA LYS A 5 -23.08 4.71 14.94
C LYS A 5 -24.13 3.85 14.22
N ASP A 6 -25.37 4.32 14.17
CA ASP A 6 -26.48 3.58 13.54
C ASP A 6 -26.46 3.65 12.00
N PHE A 7 -25.90 4.71 11.40
CA PHE A 7 -25.83 4.84 9.94
C PHE A 7 -24.79 3.90 9.31
N VAL A 8 -23.69 3.61 10.03
CA VAL A 8 -22.64 2.67 9.60
C VAL A 8 -23.11 1.21 9.66
N GLN A 9 -24.10 0.90 10.50
CA GLN A 9 -24.53 -0.48 10.75
C GLN A 9 -25.73 -0.94 9.90
N LYS A 10 -26.44 -0.03 9.22
CA LYS A 10 -27.76 -0.30 8.59
C LYS A 10 -27.82 -0.26 7.07
N ARG A 11 -26.70 -0.07 6.37
CA ARG A 11 -26.61 -0.37 4.93
C ARG A 11 -25.69 -1.57 4.75
N ILE A 12 -26.11 -2.47 3.85
CA ILE A 12 -25.35 -3.62 3.31
C ILE A 12 -25.50 -4.92 4.10
N ARG A 13 -26.66 -5.57 3.89
CA ARG A 13 -26.73 -7.02 3.69
C ARG A 13 -26.42 -7.36 2.23
N ALA A 14 -25.49 -6.64 1.58
CA ALA A 14 -24.98 -7.07 0.28
C ALA A 14 -24.04 -8.25 0.54
N GLU A 15 -24.11 -9.22 -0.37
CA GLU A 15 -23.13 -10.28 -0.48
C GLU A 15 -21.73 -9.66 -0.41
N LYS A 16 -20.83 -10.28 0.36
CA LYS A 16 -19.42 -9.86 0.39
C LYS A 16 -18.95 -9.77 -1.07
N PRO A 17 -18.40 -8.63 -1.54
CA PRO A 17 -17.87 -8.55 -2.88
C PRO A 17 -16.86 -9.69 -3.08
N ALA A 18 -16.99 -10.41 -4.19
CA ALA A 18 -16.08 -11.50 -4.52
C ALA A 18 -14.66 -10.96 -4.66
N ASP A 19 -13.67 -11.76 -4.23
CA ASP A 19 -12.28 -11.39 -4.37
C ASP A 19 -11.90 -11.34 -5.86
N LEU A 20 -11.35 -10.21 -6.30
CA LEU A 20 -10.77 -10.05 -7.63
C LEU A 20 -9.45 -10.83 -7.75
N TRP A 21 -8.77 -10.96 -6.61
CA TRP A 21 -7.54 -11.74 -6.44
C TRP A 21 -7.29 -12.02 -4.96
N SER A 22 -6.68 -13.16 -4.65
CA SER A 22 -6.29 -13.51 -3.28
C SER A 22 -5.15 -14.51 -3.26
N TRP A 23 -4.29 -14.42 -2.24
CA TRP A 23 -3.32 -15.46 -1.90
C TRP A 23 -3.12 -15.47 -0.37
N SER A 24 -3.21 -16.66 0.25
CA SER A 24 -3.15 -16.79 1.71
C SER A 24 -1.77 -17.25 2.18
N HIS A 25 -1.40 -18.50 1.88
CA HIS A 25 -0.14 -19.14 2.22
C HIS A 25 0.06 -20.37 1.33
N GLU A 26 1.24 -20.98 1.39
CA GLU A 26 1.54 -22.31 0.85
C GLU A 26 1.55 -23.36 1.97
N THR A 27 1.44 -24.64 1.61
CA THR A 27 1.45 -25.78 2.56
C THR A 27 2.82 -26.47 2.68
N HIS A 28 3.78 -26.02 1.89
CA HIS A 28 5.16 -26.47 1.89
C HIS A 28 6.04 -25.33 1.35
N LYS A 29 7.36 -25.40 1.58
CA LYS A 29 8.30 -24.43 1.02
C LYS A 29 8.31 -24.57 -0.51
N VAL A 30 8.08 -23.46 -1.21
CA VAL A 30 8.13 -23.38 -2.67
C VAL A 30 9.21 -22.41 -3.13
N ASN A 31 9.61 -22.53 -4.39
CA ASN A 31 10.46 -21.55 -5.06
C ASN A 31 9.71 -20.21 -5.16
N ILE A 32 10.34 -19.11 -4.76
CA ILE A 32 9.68 -17.80 -4.77
C ILE A 32 9.37 -17.31 -6.19
N ASN A 33 10.20 -17.63 -7.18
CA ASN A 33 9.92 -17.26 -8.57
C ASN A 33 8.69 -18.00 -9.09
N ASP A 34 8.51 -19.26 -8.69
CA ASP A 34 7.35 -20.04 -9.07
C ASP A 34 6.09 -19.51 -8.39
N LEU A 35 6.16 -19.17 -7.10
CA LEU A 35 5.07 -18.52 -6.37
C LEU A 35 4.63 -17.23 -7.07
N LEU A 36 5.58 -16.35 -7.38
CA LEU A 36 5.30 -15.07 -8.02
C LEU A 36 4.67 -15.25 -9.41
N LYS A 37 5.20 -16.16 -10.23
CA LYS A 37 4.66 -16.47 -11.55
C LYS A 37 3.25 -17.05 -11.50
N GLN A 38 2.97 -17.92 -10.54
CA GLN A 38 1.72 -18.67 -10.47
C GLN A 38 0.61 -17.90 -9.74
N LYS A 39 0.95 -17.10 -8.73
CA LYS A 39 -0.03 -16.49 -7.82
C LYS A 39 -0.06 -14.97 -7.89
N PHE A 40 1.05 -14.30 -8.19
CA PHE A 40 1.14 -12.83 -8.16
C PHE A 40 1.16 -12.24 -9.57
N GLU A 41 0.37 -12.82 -10.49
CA GLU A 41 0.24 -12.46 -11.90
C GLU A 41 0.70 -11.02 -12.22
N SER A 42 1.57 -10.85 -13.22
CA SER A 42 2.13 -9.57 -13.69
C SER A 42 3.20 -8.90 -12.83
N VAL A 43 4.04 -9.66 -12.13
CA VAL A 43 5.32 -9.12 -11.61
C VAL A 43 6.12 -8.57 -12.79
N ASP A 44 6.12 -7.25 -12.94
CA ASP A 44 6.95 -6.58 -13.93
C ASP A 44 8.39 -6.62 -13.47
N HIS A 45 9.14 -7.60 -14.00
CA HIS A 45 10.56 -7.76 -13.73
C HIS A 45 11.41 -6.56 -14.21
N HIS A 46 10.89 -5.65 -15.04
CA HIS A 46 11.63 -4.47 -15.51
C HIS A 46 11.58 -3.31 -14.50
N SER A 47 10.46 -3.12 -13.80
CA SER A 47 10.30 -2.07 -12.78
C SER A 47 10.42 -2.58 -11.34
N GLY A 48 10.43 -3.90 -11.15
CA GLY A 48 10.59 -4.53 -9.85
C GLY A 48 12.05 -4.66 -9.38
N TYR A 49 12.23 -4.84 -8.07
CA TYR A 49 13.53 -5.06 -7.43
C TYR A 49 13.41 -6.01 -6.26
N GLY A 50 14.54 -6.59 -5.82
CA GLY A 50 14.55 -7.55 -4.70
C GLY A 50 13.87 -8.87 -5.04
N ILE A 51 13.51 -9.08 -6.31
CA ILE A 51 12.85 -10.28 -6.82
C ILE A 51 13.92 -11.33 -7.13
N GLY A 52 13.63 -12.59 -6.83
CA GLY A 52 14.51 -13.72 -7.10
C GLY A 52 15.02 -14.39 -5.83
N GLU A 53 15.34 -15.67 -5.94
CA GLU A 53 15.73 -16.52 -4.79
C GLU A 53 16.99 -16.03 -4.07
N ASP A 54 17.86 -15.34 -4.80
CA ASP A 54 19.15 -14.91 -4.27
C ASP A 54 19.15 -13.52 -3.65
N ASP A 55 18.03 -12.78 -3.70
CA ASP A 55 17.95 -11.41 -3.18
C ASP A 55 17.17 -11.30 -1.85
N SER A 56 16.01 -10.63 -1.86
CA SER A 56 15.28 -10.23 -0.65
C SER A 56 14.02 -11.07 -0.44
N LEU A 57 13.42 -11.61 -1.50
CA LEU A 57 12.21 -12.41 -1.39
C LEU A 57 12.52 -13.89 -1.17
N SER A 58 11.80 -14.50 -0.24
CA SER A 58 11.76 -15.94 -0.07
C SER A 58 10.38 -16.41 0.41
N VAL A 59 10.21 -17.72 0.51
CA VAL A 59 9.06 -18.34 1.17
C VAL A 59 9.56 -19.04 2.42
N GLU A 60 9.07 -18.63 3.59
CA GLU A 60 9.50 -19.14 4.89
C GLU A 60 8.31 -19.69 5.68
N GLU A 61 8.58 -20.57 6.64
CA GLU A 61 7.55 -21.09 7.52
C GLU A 61 6.98 -19.96 8.40
N ASP A 62 5.65 -19.95 8.56
CA ASP A 62 4.96 -19.02 9.46
C ASP A 62 5.41 -19.30 10.92
N PRO A 63 5.93 -18.28 11.63
CA PRO A 63 6.49 -18.47 12.97
C PRO A 63 5.42 -18.75 14.03
N VAL A 64 4.15 -18.57 13.71
CA VAL A 64 3.00 -18.80 14.60
C VAL A 64 2.20 -20.03 14.17
N HIS A 65 2.11 -20.30 12.86
CA HIS A 65 1.29 -21.38 12.29
C HIS A 65 2.16 -22.41 11.56
N HIS A 66 2.73 -23.35 12.32
CA HIS A 66 3.58 -24.41 11.77
C HIS A 66 2.96 -25.16 10.59
N GLY A 67 3.77 -25.45 9.57
CA GLY A 67 3.34 -26.07 8.32
C GLY A 67 2.65 -25.13 7.31
N GLN A 68 2.44 -23.86 7.65
CA GLN A 68 2.09 -22.81 6.69
C GLN A 68 3.36 -22.08 6.25
N TYR A 69 3.42 -21.72 4.96
CA TYR A 69 4.57 -21.04 4.37
C TYR A 69 4.13 -19.73 3.74
N VAL A 70 4.80 -18.64 4.11
CA VAL A 70 4.38 -17.27 3.84
C VAL A 70 5.46 -16.50 3.10
N LEU A 71 5.08 -15.37 2.49
CA LEU A 71 6.00 -14.51 1.76
C LEU A 71 6.91 -13.82 2.77
N SER A 72 8.21 -13.95 2.60
CA SER A 72 9.22 -13.31 3.44
C SER A 72 9.97 -12.26 2.63
N VAL A 73 10.23 -11.12 3.26
CA VAL A 73 11.12 -10.08 2.72
C VAL A 73 12.25 -9.85 3.71
N PHE A 74 13.48 -10.07 3.25
CA PHE A 74 14.71 -9.82 3.99
C PHE A 74 15.24 -8.40 3.75
N TYR A 75 15.76 -7.81 4.83
CA TYR A 75 16.45 -6.53 4.82
C TYR A 75 17.82 -6.71 5.47
N LYS A 76 18.87 -6.56 4.67
CA LYS A 76 20.24 -6.56 5.16
C LYS A 76 20.49 -5.28 5.96
N ARG A 77 21.16 -5.39 7.11
CA ARG A 77 21.67 -4.25 7.88
C ARG A 77 22.45 -3.31 6.97
N GLY A 78 22.20 -2.02 7.12
CA GLY A 78 22.86 -0.98 6.33
C GLY A 78 22.18 -0.67 5.00
N THR A 79 21.10 -1.36 4.62
CA THR A 79 20.37 -1.04 3.37
C THR A 79 19.32 0.04 3.60
N TRP A 80 19.10 0.90 2.59
CA TRP A 80 17.96 1.82 2.53
C TRP A 80 17.62 2.17 1.09
N SER A 81 16.38 2.59 0.81
CA SER A 81 15.93 3.12 -0.49
C SER A 81 16.53 2.41 -1.69
N HIS A 82 17.56 2.96 -2.35
CA HIS A 82 18.24 2.36 -3.50
C HIS A 82 19.65 1.85 -3.19
N TYR A 83 20.11 1.86 -1.95
CA TYR A 83 21.49 1.57 -1.56
C TYR A 83 21.65 0.25 -0.80
N ASN A 84 22.73 -0.47 -1.11
CA ASN A 84 23.14 -1.67 -0.38
C ASN A 84 23.87 -1.35 0.93
N HIS A 85 24.25 -2.40 1.67
CA HIS A 85 24.95 -2.31 2.95
C HIS A 85 26.34 -1.65 2.89
N ASN A 86 26.92 -1.48 1.70
CA ASN A 86 28.18 -0.78 1.48
C ASN A 86 27.98 0.69 1.07
N GLY A 87 26.74 1.17 1.04
CA GLY A 87 26.41 2.52 0.58
C GLY A 87 26.52 2.72 -0.93
N VAL A 88 26.48 1.63 -1.71
CA VAL A 88 26.49 1.68 -3.18
C VAL A 88 25.06 1.57 -3.68
N GLU A 89 24.70 2.42 -4.64
CA GLU A 89 23.38 2.36 -5.30
C GLU A 89 23.24 1.03 -6.05
N CYS A 90 22.11 0.38 -5.85
CA CYS A 90 21.76 -0.90 -6.42
C CYS A 90 21.09 -0.72 -7.77
N HIS A 91 21.58 -1.45 -8.77
CA HIS A 91 20.98 -1.47 -10.09
C HIS A 91 20.08 -2.70 -10.27
N ASN A 92 19.16 -2.62 -11.24
CA ASN A 92 18.24 -3.72 -11.53
C ASN A 92 19.01 -4.99 -11.89
N GLY A 93 18.62 -6.11 -11.29
CA GLY A 93 19.26 -7.42 -11.49
C GLY A 93 20.43 -7.72 -10.55
N GLU A 94 20.87 -6.74 -9.74
CA GLU A 94 21.91 -6.96 -8.73
C GLU A 94 21.30 -7.39 -7.39
N LYS A 95 21.98 -8.32 -6.69
CA LYS A 95 21.64 -8.70 -5.33
C LYS A 95 21.88 -7.53 -4.39
N CYS A 96 20.81 -6.94 -3.88
CA CYS A 96 20.90 -5.75 -3.02
C CYS A 96 20.48 -6.02 -1.56
N GLN A 97 19.55 -6.94 -1.35
CA GLN A 97 19.01 -7.33 -0.05
C GLN A 97 18.36 -6.17 0.72
N ARG A 98 17.77 -5.21 0.00
CA ARG A 98 17.19 -3.97 0.54
C ARG A 98 15.69 -4.03 0.78
N GLY A 99 15.10 -5.21 0.64
CA GLY A 99 13.66 -5.38 0.52
C GLY A 99 13.24 -5.56 -0.93
N ALA A 100 11.94 -5.49 -1.20
CA ALA A 100 11.38 -5.88 -2.49
C ALA A 100 10.28 -4.92 -2.96
N GLY A 101 10.15 -4.81 -4.28
CA GLY A 101 9.10 -4.02 -4.89
C GLY A 101 8.67 -4.56 -6.25
N PHE A 102 7.35 -4.62 -6.48
CA PHE A 102 6.74 -5.01 -7.74
C PHE A 102 5.25 -4.63 -7.76
N TYR A 103 4.69 -4.56 -8.96
CA TYR A 103 3.26 -4.34 -9.16
C TYR A 103 2.54 -5.67 -9.32
N ILE A 104 1.35 -5.76 -8.74
CA ILE A 104 0.42 -6.87 -8.92
C ILE A 104 -0.84 -6.28 -9.57
N GLN A 105 -1.13 -6.70 -10.80
CA GLN A 105 -2.34 -6.33 -11.54
C GLN A 105 -3.05 -7.61 -12.01
N PRO A 106 -4.03 -8.08 -11.23
CA PRO A 106 -4.82 -9.26 -11.58
C PRO A 106 -5.43 -9.14 -12.98
N LYS A 107 -5.50 -10.26 -13.71
CA LYS A 107 -6.10 -10.30 -15.05
C LYS A 107 -7.51 -9.69 -15.09
N SER A 108 -8.34 -9.95 -14.09
CA SER A 108 -9.69 -9.38 -13.98
C SER A 108 -9.71 -7.85 -13.97
N ILE A 109 -8.74 -7.21 -13.31
CA ILE A 109 -8.59 -5.75 -13.28
C ILE A 109 -8.04 -5.24 -14.61
N ARG A 110 -7.02 -5.91 -15.16
CA ARG A 110 -6.43 -5.55 -16.46
C ARG A 110 -7.46 -5.61 -17.59
N ASP A 111 -8.23 -6.69 -17.66
CA ASP A 111 -9.24 -6.90 -18.69
C ASP A 111 -10.42 -5.91 -18.57
N ALA A 112 -10.68 -5.38 -17.36
CA ALA A 112 -11.68 -4.33 -17.13
C ALA A 112 -11.23 -2.93 -17.60
N GLY A 113 -9.97 -2.75 -18.02
CA GLY A 113 -9.53 -1.51 -18.67
C GLY A 113 -9.62 -0.26 -17.80
N HIS A 114 -9.07 -0.31 -16.58
CA HIS A 114 -8.97 0.83 -15.65
C HIS A 114 -10.32 1.37 -15.10
N GLN A 115 -11.36 0.54 -15.04
CA GLN A 115 -12.72 0.98 -14.63
C GLN A 115 -12.98 0.98 -13.12
N PHE A 116 -12.14 0.33 -12.31
CA PHE A 116 -12.36 0.26 -10.87
C PHE A 116 -12.10 1.61 -10.21
N ILE A 117 -13.12 2.22 -9.61
CA ILE A 117 -13.00 3.49 -8.88
C ILE A 117 -12.92 3.29 -7.36
N SER A 118 -13.21 2.09 -6.87
CA SER A 118 -13.19 1.73 -5.45
C SER A 118 -12.60 0.35 -5.30
N MET A 119 -11.70 0.16 -4.34
CA MET A 119 -11.03 -1.12 -4.12
C MET A 119 -10.54 -1.22 -2.68
N THR A 120 -10.53 -2.46 -2.18
CA THR A 120 -9.99 -2.80 -0.87
C THR A 120 -8.85 -3.79 -1.02
N LEU A 121 -7.72 -3.46 -0.41
CA LEU A 121 -6.59 -4.34 -0.20
C LEU A 121 -6.58 -4.78 1.27
N GLU A 122 -6.59 -6.08 1.51
CA GLU A 122 -6.40 -6.68 2.83
C GLU A 122 -5.18 -7.59 2.80
N TYR A 123 -4.34 -7.54 3.83
CA TYR A 123 -3.22 -8.47 4.05
C TYR A 123 -2.80 -8.46 5.51
N GLU A 124 -2.05 -9.47 5.93
CA GLU A 124 -1.40 -9.49 7.24
C GLU A 124 0.11 -9.29 7.08
N VAL A 125 0.70 -8.55 8.01
CA VAL A 125 2.15 -8.35 8.11
C VAL A 125 2.65 -8.77 9.49
N PHE A 126 3.84 -9.39 9.53
CA PHE A 126 4.56 -9.73 10.75
C PHE A 126 5.94 -9.08 10.71
N PHE A 127 6.28 -8.32 11.75
CA PHE A 127 7.62 -7.78 11.93
C PHE A 127 8.42 -8.69 12.86
N ASN A 128 9.61 -9.13 12.43
CA ASN A 128 10.47 -9.96 13.29
C ASN A 128 10.83 -9.22 14.60
N ASN A 129 11.08 -9.96 15.68
CA ASN A 129 11.54 -9.37 16.95
C ASN A 129 12.83 -8.55 16.81
N SER A 130 13.70 -8.90 15.84
CA SER A 130 14.91 -8.12 15.52
C SER A 130 14.65 -6.82 14.75
N PHE A 131 13.42 -6.60 14.27
CA PHE A 131 13.10 -5.45 13.42
C PHE A 131 13.32 -4.15 14.20
N GLY A 132 14.10 -3.22 13.65
CA GLY A 132 14.30 -1.90 14.27
C GLY A 132 13.62 -0.84 13.44
N TRP A 133 12.72 -0.05 14.02
CA TRP A 133 11.86 0.86 13.26
C TRP A 133 12.61 1.93 12.45
N GLN A 134 13.77 2.38 12.96
CA GLN A 134 14.55 3.50 12.40
C GLN A 134 13.67 4.72 12.11
N ARG A 135 14.04 5.52 11.10
CA ARG A 135 13.23 6.65 10.62
C ARG A 135 11.99 6.22 9.85
N GLY A 136 11.90 4.96 9.45
CA GLY A 136 10.76 4.38 8.77
C GLY A 136 11.11 3.63 7.48
N GLY A 137 10.06 3.17 6.82
CA GLY A 137 10.14 2.47 5.54
C GLY A 137 8.75 2.17 4.98
N LYS A 138 8.72 1.61 3.77
CA LYS A 138 7.47 1.43 2.99
C LYS A 138 6.84 0.08 3.22
N LEU A 139 5.53 0.00 3.04
CA LEU A 139 4.74 -1.23 3.02
C LEU A 139 3.79 -1.23 1.80
N PRO A 140 3.28 -2.41 1.40
CA PRO A 140 2.34 -2.53 0.29
C PRO A 140 1.09 -1.64 0.44
N GLY A 141 0.58 -1.16 -0.70
CA GLY A 141 -0.68 -0.40 -0.79
C GLY A 141 -1.23 -0.40 -2.22
N LEU A 142 -2.33 0.32 -2.45
CA LEU A 142 -2.98 0.40 -3.76
C LEU A 142 -2.26 1.37 -4.72
N TRP A 143 -2.43 1.13 -6.03
CA TRP A 143 -1.96 2.03 -7.10
C TRP A 143 -2.94 2.07 -8.27
N GLY A 144 -2.78 3.07 -9.14
CA GLY A 144 -3.51 3.21 -10.40
C GLY A 144 -2.82 4.15 -11.38
N GLY A 145 -3.07 3.96 -12.68
CA GLY A 145 -2.57 4.81 -13.75
C GLY A 145 -1.18 4.42 -14.26
N THR A 146 -0.30 5.39 -14.50
CA THR A 146 1.11 5.12 -14.81
C THR A 146 1.90 4.71 -13.56
N ARG A 147 3.13 4.22 -13.74
CA ARG A 147 3.97 3.71 -12.63
C ARG A 147 4.91 4.78 -12.04
N ASP A 148 4.59 6.05 -12.23
CA ASP A 148 5.46 7.17 -11.90
C ASP A 148 5.24 7.74 -10.50
N CYS A 149 4.20 7.32 -9.78
CA CYS A 149 3.82 7.88 -8.47
C CYS A 149 4.58 7.23 -7.31
N SER A 150 5.91 7.29 -7.36
CA SER A 150 6.82 6.82 -6.31
C SER A 150 8.22 7.44 -6.44
N GLY A 151 9.07 7.31 -5.40
CA GLY A 151 10.49 7.66 -5.49
C GLY A 151 10.77 9.15 -5.72
N GLY A 152 9.89 10.03 -5.25
CA GLY A 152 10.02 11.48 -5.44
C GLY A 152 9.41 12.00 -6.75
N ARG A 153 8.77 11.12 -7.53
CA ARG A 153 8.07 11.49 -8.76
C ARG A 153 6.56 11.58 -8.50
N ILE A 154 5.96 12.66 -8.98
CA ILE A 154 4.52 12.94 -8.90
C ILE A 154 4.03 13.15 -10.34
N SER A 155 2.84 12.64 -10.65
CA SER A 155 2.21 12.77 -11.96
C SER A 155 0.69 12.79 -11.78
N ASP A 156 -0.01 13.55 -12.62
CA ASP A 156 -1.48 13.55 -12.66
C ASP A 156 -2.07 12.30 -13.34
N HIS A 157 -1.21 11.45 -13.92
CA HIS A 157 -1.60 10.22 -14.59
C HIS A 157 -1.53 8.98 -13.69
N CYS A 158 -1.27 9.14 -12.39
CA CYS A 158 -1.22 8.02 -11.46
C CYS A 158 -1.55 8.43 -10.02
N PHE A 159 -1.73 7.42 -9.15
CA PHE A 159 -1.64 7.59 -7.70
C PHE A 159 -1.01 6.34 -7.06
N SER A 160 -0.55 6.47 -5.83
CA SER A 160 -0.31 5.31 -4.95
C SER A 160 -0.64 5.64 -3.51
N THR A 161 -1.12 4.67 -2.74
CA THR A 161 -1.47 4.81 -1.32
C THR A 161 -0.73 3.76 -0.50
N ARG A 162 0.60 3.73 -0.61
CA ARG A 162 1.42 2.79 0.17
C ARG A 162 1.28 3.06 1.66
N LEU A 163 1.59 2.08 2.49
CA LEU A 163 1.70 2.31 3.93
C LEU A 163 3.15 2.60 4.31
N MET A 164 3.36 3.15 5.50
CA MET A 164 4.69 3.31 6.08
C MET A 164 4.70 2.91 7.54
N TRP A 165 5.82 2.33 7.97
CA TRP A 165 6.22 2.38 9.38
C TRP A 165 7.14 3.58 9.61
N ARG A 166 7.17 4.05 10.84
CA ARG A 166 7.89 5.22 11.34
C ARG A 166 8.56 4.87 12.69
N PRO A 167 9.33 5.78 13.32
CA PRO A 167 9.91 5.53 14.63
C PRO A 167 8.88 5.01 15.64
N ASP A 168 9.35 4.19 16.57
CA ASP A 168 8.53 3.57 17.63
C ASP A 168 7.37 2.69 17.12
N GLY A 169 7.40 2.31 15.83
CA GLY A 169 6.36 1.47 15.22
C GLY A 169 5.16 2.26 14.75
N GLN A 170 5.18 3.60 14.80
CA GLN A 170 4.10 4.42 14.27
C GLN A 170 3.77 4.03 12.82
N GLY A 171 2.48 3.92 12.51
CA GLY A 171 1.99 3.66 11.16
C GLY A 171 1.35 4.90 10.52
N GLU A 172 1.31 4.91 9.20
CA GLU A 172 0.62 5.93 8.38
C GLU A 172 0.24 5.38 7.00
N VAL A 173 -0.71 6.05 6.34
CA VAL A 173 -0.86 5.98 4.88
C VAL A 173 0.10 7.01 4.26
N TYR A 174 0.89 6.58 3.28
CA TYR A 174 1.84 7.40 2.53
C TYR A 174 1.42 7.49 1.06
N ALA A 175 0.70 8.56 0.73
CA ALA A 175 -0.02 8.68 -0.53
C ALA A 175 0.65 9.63 -1.51
N TYR A 176 0.94 9.16 -2.72
CA TYR A 176 1.17 10.02 -3.87
C TYR A 176 -0.18 10.30 -4.53
N VAL A 177 -0.69 11.51 -4.27
CA VAL A 177 -1.91 12.05 -4.85
C VAL A 177 -1.61 13.37 -5.54
N THR A 178 -2.53 13.85 -6.38
CA THR A 178 -2.34 15.13 -7.06
C THR A 178 -2.23 16.29 -6.06
N HIS A 179 -1.49 17.33 -6.44
CA HIS A 179 -1.39 18.56 -5.66
C HIS A 179 -2.61 19.50 -5.86
N ASP A 180 -3.45 19.26 -6.86
CA ASP A 180 -4.67 20.04 -7.09
C ASP A 180 -5.83 19.52 -6.22
N GLN A 181 -5.69 19.69 -4.91
CA GLN A 181 -6.67 19.18 -3.94
C GLN A 181 -7.94 20.02 -3.86
N LYS A 182 -7.90 21.30 -4.26
CA LYS A 182 -9.04 22.20 -4.19
C LYS A 182 -8.87 23.36 -5.17
N ALA A 183 -9.90 23.59 -5.99
CA ALA A 183 -9.91 24.66 -6.98
C ALA A 183 -9.44 26.02 -6.42
N GLY A 184 -8.39 26.56 -7.03
CA GLY A 184 -7.84 27.87 -6.70
C GLY A 184 -7.11 27.95 -5.35
N VAL A 185 -6.86 26.82 -4.68
CA VAL A 185 -6.14 26.77 -3.41
C VAL A 185 -4.78 26.10 -3.63
N PRO A 186 -3.66 26.78 -3.31
CA PRO A 186 -2.33 26.16 -3.36
C PRO A 186 -2.26 24.91 -2.48
N PHE A 187 -1.54 23.88 -2.92
CA PHE A 187 -1.44 22.60 -2.20
C PHE A 187 -1.00 22.76 -0.74
N ASN A 188 0.00 23.60 -0.47
CA ASN A 188 0.46 23.86 0.90
C ASN A 188 -0.62 24.53 1.77
N THR A 189 -1.41 25.45 1.20
CA THR A 189 -2.55 26.07 1.90
C THR A 189 -3.66 25.06 2.18
N TRP A 190 -3.94 24.15 1.24
CA TRP A 190 -4.86 23.04 1.50
C TRP A 190 -4.32 22.14 2.61
N CYS A 191 -3.02 21.82 2.57
CA CYS A 191 -2.38 20.94 3.54
C CYS A 191 -2.47 21.51 4.96
N GLU A 192 -2.12 22.78 5.14
CA GLU A 192 -2.24 23.50 6.43
C GLU A 192 -3.69 23.42 6.98
N SER A 193 -4.69 23.46 6.10
CA SER A 193 -6.11 23.41 6.49
C SER A 193 -6.58 22.03 6.98
N VAL A 194 -5.83 20.96 6.69
CA VAL A 194 -6.13 19.58 7.09
C VAL A 194 -5.14 19.01 8.11
N GLN A 195 -3.93 19.58 8.22
CA GLN A 195 -2.81 19.11 9.04
C GLN A 195 -3.19 18.82 10.50
N HIS A 196 -3.99 19.69 11.11
CA HIS A 196 -4.36 19.63 12.53
C HIS A 196 -5.81 19.21 12.78
N ARG A 197 -6.50 18.69 11.76
CA ARG A 197 -7.85 18.17 11.97
C ARG A 197 -7.76 16.90 12.80
N GLU A 198 -8.34 16.92 14.00
CA GLU A 198 -8.38 15.76 14.92
C GLU A 198 -8.87 14.48 14.22
N LEU A 199 -9.85 14.63 13.31
CA LEU A 199 -10.40 13.54 12.51
C LEU A 199 -9.35 12.77 11.70
N TYR A 200 -8.28 13.44 11.26
CA TYR A 200 -7.23 12.84 10.42
C TYR A 200 -5.94 12.54 11.20
N HIS A 201 -5.95 12.78 12.51
CA HIS A 201 -4.84 12.63 13.47
C HIS A 201 -3.63 13.52 13.15
N GLN A 202 -2.93 13.28 12.04
CA GLN A 202 -1.84 14.10 11.52
C GLN A 202 -1.78 13.97 9.99
N VAL A 203 -1.81 15.09 9.26
CA VAL A 203 -1.53 15.13 7.82
C VAL A 203 -0.29 16.00 7.59
N HIS A 204 0.71 15.45 6.90
CA HIS A 204 1.91 16.19 6.53
C HIS A 204 2.17 16.05 5.04
N CYS A 205 2.21 17.17 4.33
CA CYS A 205 2.51 17.20 2.91
C CYS A 205 3.94 17.71 2.70
N THR A 206 4.65 17.11 1.77
CA THR A 206 5.98 17.57 1.36
C THR A 206 6.01 17.72 -0.14
N ASP A 207 6.45 18.86 -0.64
CA ASP A 207 6.63 19.06 -2.07
C ASP A 207 7.57 18.00 -2.66
N GLY A 208 7.11 17.32 -3.72
CA GLY A 208 7.89 16.30 -4.42
C GLY A 208 7.90 14.91 -3.76
N THR A 209 7.23 14.69 -2.63
CA THR A 209 7.10 13.34 -2.03
C THR A 209 5.65 13.02 -1.69
N GLY A 210 5.39 11.81 -1.19
CA GLY A 210 4.03 11.43 -0.76
C GLY A 210 3.56 12.23 0.45
N THR A 211 2.24 12.39 0.54
CA THR A 211 1.51 12.94 1.68
C THR A 211 1.43 11.89 2.78
N GLU A 212 1.88 12.24 3.99
CA GLU A 212 1.73 11.43 5.20
C GLU A 212 0.33 11.67 5.76
N ILE A 213 -0.48 10.61 5.90
CA ILE A 213 -1.86 10.67 6.38
C ILE A 213 -1.99 9.76 7.59
N GLY A 214 -2.45 10.31 8.71
CA GLY A 214 -2.71 9.58 9.94
C GLY A 214 -1.45 9.09 10.65
N LYS A 215 -0.33 9.83 10.57
CA LYS A 215 0.91 9.41 11.21
C LYS A 215 0.77 9.25 12.72
N GLY A 216 1.14 8.07 13.20
CA GLY A 216 1.05 7.72 14.62
C GLY A 216 -0.37 7.41 15.08
N ALA A 217 -1.33 7.27 14.15
CA ALA A 217 -2.69 6.84 14.46
C ALA A 217 -2.74 5.47 15.12
N PHE A 218 -1.83 4.59 14.72
CA PHE A 218 -1.65 3.26 15.27
C PHE A 218 -0.17 2.93 15.36
N HIS A 219 0.14 1.85 16.08
CA HIS A 219 1.50 1.36 16.22
C HIS A 219 1.57 -0.11 15.79
N PHE A 220 2.52 -0.42 14.92
CA PHE A 220 2.94 -1.77 14.63
C PHE A 220 3.70 -2.35 15.83
N GLU A 221 3.50 -3.63 16.05
CA GLU A 221 4.22 -4.40 17.05
C GLU A 221 4.98 -5.55 16.40
N LYS A 222 6.07 -5.94 17.02
CA LYS A 222 6.92 -7.03 16.56
C LYS A 222 6.41 -8.35 17.12
N GLY A 223 6.75 -9.45 16.46
CA GLY A 223 6.47 -10.79 16.96
C GLY A 223 5.01 -11.22 16.85
N LYS A 224 4.16 -10.47 16.15
CA LYS A 224 2.75 -10.79 15.96
C LYS A 224 2.24 -10.40 14.57
N TRP A 225 1.24 -11.14 14.11
CA TRP A 225 0.52 -10.84 12.87
C TRP A 225 -0.38 -9.63 13.09
N ILE A 226 -0.33 -8.69 12.15
CA ILE A 226 -1.13 -7.46 12.15
C ILE A 226 -1.93 -7.44 10.86
N LYS A 227 -3.25 -7.44 10.97
CA LYS A 227 -4.15 -7.36 9.83
C LYS A 227 -4.29 -5.90 9.40
N LEU A 228 -4.00 -5.64 8.13
CA LEU A 228 -4.14 -4.36 7.48
C LEU A 228 -5.23 -4.48 6.42
N ARG A 229 -6.16 -3.53 6.42
CA ARG A 229 -7.17 -3.40 5.38
C ARG A 229 -7.22 -1.95 4.96
N GLU A 230 -6.81 -1.66 3.74
CA GLU A 230 -6.87 -0.35 3.12
C GLU A 230 -8.02 -0.35 2.10
N HIS A 231 -8.89 0.66 2.17
CA HIS A 231 -9.90 0.93 1.16
C HIS A 231 -9.67 2.30 0.57
N VAL A 232 -9.63 2.36 -0.76
CA VAL A 232 -9.48 3.59 -1.53
C VAL A 232 -10.69 3.74 -2.44
N HIS A 233 -11.27 4.93 -2.42
CA HIS A 233 -12.28 5.35 -3.38
C HIS A 233 -11.81 6.61 -4.08
N LEU A 234 -11.67 6.55 -5.40
CA LEU A 234 -11.25 7.66 -6.24
C LEU A 234 -12.34 8.72 -6.29
N ASN A 235 -11.94 9.97 -6.41
CA ASN A 235 -12.88 11.06 -6.66
C ASN A 235 -13.65 10.83 -7.97
N SER A 236 -14.96 11.12 -7.94
CA SER A 236 -15.89 10.89 -9.07
C SER A 236 -15.84 12.03 -10.09
N HIS A 237 -15.57 13.25 -9.61
CA HIS A 237 -15.34 14.45 -10.41
C HIS A 237 -14.10 15.20 -9.87
N GLN A 238 -13.70 16.28 -10.53
CA GLN A 238 -12.63 17.13 -10.01
C GLN A 238 -13.03 17.65 -8.63
N HIS A 239 -12.11 17.51 -7.67
CA HIS A 239 -12.23 18.05 -6.31
C HIS A 239 -13.35 17.49 -5.42
N GLU A 240 -13.91 16.31 -5.72
CA GLU A 240 -15.02 15.76 -4.92
C GLU A 240 -14.97 14.25 -4.66
N HIS A 241 -15.31 13.85 -3.42
CA HIS A 241 -15.70 12.49 -3.01
C HIS A 241 -14.62 11.39 -3.05
N GLY A 242 -13.33 11.76 -3.08
CA GLY A 242 -12.27 10.78 -2.85
C GLY A 242 -12.06 10.53 -1.36
N TYR A 243 -11.73 9.28 -0.99
CA TYR A 243 -11.38 8.93 0.39
C TYR A 243 -10.46 7.71 0.50
N VAL A 244 -9.71 7.67 1.60
CA VAL A 244 -8.91 6.51 2.02
C VAL A 244 -9.31 6.14 3.44
N THR A 245 -9.51 4.85 3.69
CA THR A 245 -9.75 4.31 5.03
C THR A 245 -8.80 3.16 5.30
N LEU A 246 -8.14 3.17 6.45
CA LEU A 246 -7.28 2.09 6.92
C LEU A 246 -7.86 1.49 8.20
N TRP A 247 -8.05 0.18 8.19
CA TRP A 247 -8.31 -0.60 9.39
C TRP A 247 -7.08 -1.40 9.79
N VAL A 248 -6.79 -1.45 11.08
CA VAL A 248 -5.71 -2.25 11.68
C VAL A 248 -6.35 -3.18 12.70
N ASN A 249 -6.16 -4.48 12.54
CA ASN A 249 -6.82 -5.51 13.35
C ASN A 249 -8.34 -5.28 13.47
N ASP A 250 -8.98 -4.93 12.34
CA ASP A 250 -10.41 -4.61 12.21
C ASP A 250 -10.89 -3.33 12.93
N HIS A 251 -10.00 -2.56 13.56
CA HIS A 251 -10.27 -1.22 14.09
C HIS A 251 -10.00 -0.15 13.03
N ALA A 252 -10.92 0.80 12.83
CA ALA A 252 -10.73 1.90 11.89
C ALA A 252 -9.77 2.95 12.50
N GLU A 253 -8.54 3.01 12.02
CA GLU A 253 -7.49 3.89 12.57
C GLU A 253 -7.32 5.17 11.76
N ILE A 254 -7.57 5.13 10.45
CA ILE A 254 -7.44 6.29 9.57
C ILE A 254 -8.66 6.36 8.67
N HIS A 255 -9.29 7.53 8.59
CA HIS A 255 -10.29 7.85 7.57
C HIS A 255 -10.09 9.29 7.10
N MET A 256 -9.52 9.47 5.90
CA MET A 256 -9.38 10.77 5.27
C MET A 256 -10.32 10.84 4.08
N ASN A 257 -11.26 11.77 4.14
CA ASN A 257 -12.26 12.02 3.11
C ASN A 257 -12.06 13.40 2.49
N ASP A 258 -12.84 13.69 1.45
CA ASP A 258 -12.78 14.93 0.70
C ASP A 258 -11.37 15.24 0.16
N ILE A 259 -10.70 14.19 -0.30
CA ILE A 259 -9.40 14.27 -0.97
C ILE A 259 -9.52 14.02 -2.46
N VAL A 260 -8.58 14.56 -3.22
CA VAL A 260 -8.49 14.39 -4.66
C VAL A 260 -7.38 13.41 -4.94
N ILE A 261 -7.72 12.22 -5.38
CA ILE A 261 -6.76 11.14 -5.60
C ILE A 261 -6.21 11.20 -7.03
N ARG A 262 -7.06 11.58 -8.00
CA ARG A 262 -6.72 11.71 -9.42
C ARG A 262 -7.31 12.98 -10.04
N ASN A 263 -6.62 13.55 -11.02
CA ASN A 263 -7.14 14.63 -11.87
C ASN A 263 -7.56 14.17 -13.27
N GLN A 264 -7.01 13.04 -13.72
CA GLN A 264 -7.39 12.42 -14.98
C GLN A 264 -8.34 11.26 -14.70
N PHE A 265 -9.40 11.15 -15.48
CA PHE A 265 -10.48 10.15 -15.28
C PHE A 265 -10.37 8.97 -16.26
N ASN A 266 -9.29 8.90 -17.02
CA ASN A 266 -9.00 7.81 -17.96
C ASN A 266 -8.32 6.59 -17.32
N PHE A 267 -8.09 6.61 -16.01
CA PHE A 267 -7.50 5.50 -15.26
C PHE A 267 -8.18 5.32 -13.90
N GLY A 268 -8.19 4.09 -13.39
CA GLY A 268 -8.78 3.69 -12.12
C GLY A 268 -7.75 3.04 -11.20
N ILE A 269 -8.20 2.23 -10.25
CA ILE A 269 -7.34 1.45 -9.37
C ILE A 269 -6.91 0.18 -10.12
N ASP A 270 -5.60 0.01 -10.29
CA ASP A 270 -5.00 -1.04 -11.12
C ASP A 270 -4.44 -2.22 -10.31
N GLY A 271 -4.38 -2.10 -8.99
CA GLY A 271 -4.08 -3.22 -8.10
C GLY A 271 -3.15 -2.84 -6.97
N ILE A 272 -2.17 -3.70 -6.67
CA ILE A 272 -1.29 -3.58 -5.51
C ILE A 272 0.11 -3.17 -5.96
N LEU A 273 0.64 -2.12 -5.34
CA LEU A 273 2.07 -1.83 -5.35
C LEU A 273 2.66 -2.48 -4.11
N PHE A 274 3.16 -3.71 -4.28
CA PHE A 274 3.96 -4.35 -3.24
C PHE A 274 5.29 -3.63 -3.21
N SER A 275 5.57 -2.88 -2.14
CA SER A 275 6.83 -2.15 -2.02
C SER A 275 7.20 -2.01 -0.57
N THR A 276 8.31 -2.63 -0.20
CA THR A 276 8.77 -2.63 1.18
C THR A 276 10.28 -2.60 1.28
N PHE A 277 10.78 -1.60 2.00
CA PHE A 277 12.19 -1.28 2.17
C PHE A 277 12.33 -0.26 3.30
N TYR A 278 13.45 -0.32 4.03
CA TYR A 278 13.89 0.80 4.87
C TYR A 278 14.19 1.99 3.99
N GLY A 279 13.69 3.18 4.28
CA GLY A 279 13.83 4.21 3.27
C GLY A 279 13.43 5.61 3.65
N GLY A 280 14.33 6.49 3.25
CA GLY A 280 14.16 7.88 2.90
C GLY A 280 15.33 8.21 1.96
N SER A 281 15.77 9.44 1.92
CA SER A 281 16.74 9.92 0.93
C SER A 281 18.21 9.84 1.36
N ASP A 282 18.53 9.27 2.54
CA ASP A 282 19.90 9.25 3.07
C ASP A 282 20.19 8.04 4.00
N HIS A 283 21.46 7.89 4.37
CA HIS A 283 21.97 6.78 5.20
C HIS A 283 21.38 6.69 6.62
N THR A 284 20.76 7.76 7.14
CA THR A 284 20.15 7.74 8.48
C THR A 284 18.87 6.90 8.52
N TRP A 285 18.37 6.48 7.35
CA TRP A 285 17.24 5.56 7.19
C TRP A 285 17.66 4.10 7.13
N ALA A 286 18.97 3.81 7.14
CA ALA A 286 19.52 2.48 6.99
C ALA A 286 18.95 1.47 8.00
N CYS A 287 18.62 0.28 7.49
CA CYS A 287 18.22 -0.87 8.27
C CYS A 287 19.23 -1.13 9.41
N PRO A 288 18.80 -1.21 10.69
CA PRO A 288 19.74 -1.22 11.81
C PRO A 288 20.33 -2.62 12.06
N ALA A 289 19.63 -3.66 11.62
CA ALA A 289 19.97 -5.06 11.84
C ALA A 289 19.42 -5.93 10.71
N ASP A 290 20.06 -7.06 10.44
CA ASP A 290 19.52 -8.07 9.53
C ASP A 290 18.15 -8.51 10.08
N THR A 291 17.11 -8.36 9.28
CA THR A 291 15.73 -8.61 9.73
C THR A 291 14.82 -8.98 8.58
N THR A 292 13.61 -9.40 8.92
CA THR A 292 12.59 -9.79 7.95
C THR A 292 11.22 -9.23 8.34
N THR A 293 10.37 -9.11 7.32
CA THR A 293 8.93 -9.02 7.47
C THR A 293 8.28 -10.15 6.71
N LEU A 294 7.18 -10.69 7.25
CA LEU A 294 6.41 -11.75 6.59
C LEU A 294 5.04 -11.22 6.20
N TYR A 295 4.46 -11.78 5.13
CA TYR A 295 3.17 -11.37 4.58
C TYR A 295 2.31 -12.57 4.21
N ARG A 296 1.02 -12.50 4.50
CA ARG A 296 0.03 -13.55 4.20
C ARG A 296 -1.37 -12.96 4.06
N ASN A 297 -2.33 -13.80 3.69
CA ASN A 297 -3.77 -13.46 3.66
C ASN A 297 -4.08 -12.23 2.80
N PHE A 298 -3.39 -12.10 1.66
CA PHE A 298 -3.71 -11.07 0.68
C PHE A 298 -5.08 -11.32 0.06
N ARG A 299 -5.90 -10.26 0.04
CA ARG A 299 -7.17 -10.21 -0.66
C ARG A 299 -7.33 -8.84 -1.31
N LEU A 300 -7.70 -8.83 -2.57
CA LEU A 300 -8.02 -7.64 -3.33
C LEU A 300 -9.45 -7.78 -3.83
N TYR A 301 -10.32 -6.87 -3.45
CA TYR A 301 -11.73 -6.92 -3.80
C TYR A 301 -12.29 -5.53 -4.02
N ALA A 302 -13.31 -5.44 -4.86
CA ALA A 302 -14.03 -4.22 -5.17
C ALA A 302 -15.50 -4.55 -5.34
N GLU A 303 -16.36 -3.56 -5.17
CA GLU A 303 -17.69 -3.64 -5.77
C GLU A 303 -17.52 -3.66 -7.30
N ALA A 304 -18.31 -4.46 -8.00
CA ALA A 304 -18.24 -4.52 -9.46
C ALA A 304 -18.40 -3.08 -10.01
N PRO A 305 -17.62 -2.68 -11.03
CA PRO A 305 -17.79 -1.36 -11.63
C PRO A 305 -19.26 -1.26 -12.06
N HIS A 306 -19.97 -0.23 -11.62
CA HIS A 306 -21.31 0.04 -12.14
C HIS A 306 -21.16 0.27 -13.66
N LEU A 307 -21.45 -0.77 -14.45
CA LEU A 307 -21.67 -0.65 -15.88
C LEU A 307 -23.01 0.07 -16.07
N ASN A 308 -23.08 1.35 -15.73
CA ASN A 308 -24.21 2.17 -16.09
C ASN A 308 -24.10 2.47 -17.58
N ASN A 309 -24.81 1.69 -18.40
CA ASN A 309 -25.33 2.12 -19.68
C ASN A 309 -26.68 1.44 -19.93
N ASN A 310 -27.73 2.27 -20.02
CA ASN A 310 -29.05 2.01 -20.62
C ASN A 310 -30.21 1.40 -19.79
N GLU A 311 -30.49 1.87 -18.58
CA GLU A 311 -31.88 1.77 -18.04
C GLU A 311 -32.27 3.01 -17.22
N LEU A 312 -32.42 4.16 -17.88
CA LEU A 312 -33.33 5.24 -17.44
C LEU A 312 -33.78 6.05 -18.66
N VAL A 313 -34.54 5.41 -19.55
CA VAL A 313 -35.58 6.09 -20.32
C VAL A 313 -36.85 5.25 -20.14
N GLY A 314 -37.67 5.70 -19.21
CA GLY A 314 -39.03 5.25 -18.93
C GLY A 314 -39.74 6.39 -18.24
#